data_AF-A0A146KE33-F1
#
_entry.id   AF-A0A146KE33-F1
#
_cell.length_a   1.000
_cell.length_b   1.000
_cell.length_c   1.000
_cell.angle_alpha   90.00
_cell.angle_beta   90.00
_cell.angle_gamma   90.00
#
_symmetry.space_group_name_H-M   'P 1'
#
loop_
_entity.id
_entity.type
_entity.pdbx_description
1 polymer ?
#
loop_
_entity_poly.entity_id
_entity_poly.type
_entity_poly.pdbx_seq_one_letter_code
_entity_poly.pdbx_strand_id
1 'polypeptide(L)'
;AFQAAEFDKAKVIVTFFDSDAVFTNTLHTAGSLFEFPLSTEEAAKQHENYRKTLESFGCTVFNAADVLRRADKEKLFKMACDALKYQLVTEPNSKSAYYVSDEYKQKTLTPMSSAELVKIILTRPTVYLEAQNRNTFICMRSIEYHPLGNCVFTRDQQITTRKGIVMNNFAANQRKEEVDIMKFVFTELGYEVQDQMTKNATIEGGDFVVIDANTAALGVGLRSSYSAGQYLMSNDLLGFERFIIVKDTFDQNQDRMHLDCTFSPLHKKLVLLDEEVCQKGKQRFVDEYVKSPTGYVMTRANIEFEQWLLEEGFSIIKLPNEYQLKYGCNMLNLGHQGSDKFAVLTVHEPSKQFIEQNEVFQRYCRENKVNIEFTFVKFDKITAMYGSLHCASQVIERDNEFDFKFEHKEAAIDKFDYFVYLPTFYDKDQSLFDKVMARCKEMEAQGKKLYFINKYYIDSPKTPQRQFTDIQYMVENMKEVENIELDQCFVEIKE
;
A
#
# COMPACT_ATOMS: atom_id res chain seq x y z
N ALA A 1 6.12 20.15 4.70
CA ALA A 1 5.05 19.31 4.12
C ALA A 1 5.43 17.86 4.38
N PHE A 2 4.44 16.96 4.44
CA PHE A 2 4.69 15.60 4.92
C PHE A 2 5.50 14.77 3.91
N GLN A 3 5.15 14.78 2.61
CA GLN A 3 5.96 14.10 1.57
C GLN A 3 5.80 14.76 0.20
N ALA A 4 6.89 15.22 -0.43
CA ALA A 4 6.87 15.80 -1.78
C ALA A 4 7.54 14.94 -2.86
N ALA A 5 8.57 14.15 -2.55
CA ALA A 5 9.11 13.12 -3.43
C ALA A 5 9.73 11.97 -2.64
N GLU A 6 9.78 10.76 -3.19
CA GLU A 6 10.46 9.62 -2.54
C GLU A 6 11.97 9.82 -2.34
N PHE A 7 12.60 10.70 -3.13
CA PHE A 7 14.03 11.02 -3.04
C PHE A 7 14.33 12.33 -2.26
N ASP A 8 13.33 12.93 -1.62
CA ASP A 8 13.57 14.01 -0.66
C ASP A 8 14.13 13.44 0.65
N LYS A 9 14.94 14.23 1.37
CA LYS A 9 15.62 13.73 2.57
C LYS A 9 14.61 13.29 3.63
N ALA A 10 14.66 12.02 4.02
CA ALA A 10 13.81 11.48 5.07
C ALA A 10 14.20 12.07 6.43
N LYS A 11 13.19 12.50 7.21
CA LYS A 11 13.38 13.11 8.53
C LYS A 11 12.77 12.28 9.64
N VAL A 12 11.51 11.89 9.49
CA VAL A 12 10.80 11.12 10.51
C VAL A 12 10.24 9.86 9.87
N ILE A 13 10.59 8.72 10.47
CA ILE A 13 10.21 7.40 9.98
C ILE A 13 9.56 6.63 11.12
N VAL A 14 8.43 6.01 10.85
CA VAL A 14 7.79 5.05 11.75
C VAL A 14 8.04 3.64 11.20
N THR A 15 8.52 2.77 12.08
CA THR A 15 8.65 1.33 11.84
C THR A 15 7.89 0.57 12.92
N PHE A 16 7.74 -0.74 12.78
CA PHE A 16 7.12 -1.57 13.80
C PHE A 16 7.85 -2.90 13.92
N PHE A 17 8.19 -3.28 15.14
CA PHE A 17 8.45 -4.67 15.47
C PHE A 17 8.13 -4.94 16.92
N ASP A 18 7.45 -6.06 17.15
CA ASP A 18 7.14 -6.57 18.48
C ASP A 18 7.09 -8.10 18.47
N SER A 19 7.86 -8.73 19.35
CA SER A 19 7.95 -10.20 19.38
C SER A 19 6.63 -10.87 19.79
N ASP A 20 5.83 -10.25 20.67
CA ASP A 20 4.54 -10.80 21.07
C ASP A 20 3.53 -10.71 19.92
N ALA A 21 3.55 -9.60 19.17
CA ALA A 21 2.73 -9.44 17.96
C ALA A 21 3.07 -10.43 16.86
N VAL A 22 4.33 -10.86 16.73
CA VAL A 22 4.78 -11.69 15.58
C VAL A 22 4.84 -13.18 15.92
N PHE A 23 5.13 -13.56 17.17
CA PHE A 23 5.45 -14.95 17.52
C PHE A 23 4.37 -15.96 17.12
N THR A 24 3.11 -15.67 17.42
CA THR A 24 2.00 -16.60 17.11
C THR A 24 1.80 -16.78 15.60
N ASN A 25 2.08 -15.75 14.79
CA ASN A 25 2.08 -15.87 13.32
C ASN A 25 3.16 -16.83 12.80
N THR A 26 4.29 -16.96 13.51
CA THR A 26 5.37 -17.89 13.10
C THR A 26 5.02 -19.36 13.29
N LEU A 27 3.97 -19.68 14.05
CA LEU A 27 3.54 -21.06 14.30
C LEU A 27 2.92 -21.70 13.04
N HIS A 28 2.43 -20.87 12.10
CA HIS A 28 1.95 -21.32 10.80
C HIS A 28 2.08 -20.18 9.77
N THR A 29 3.24 -20.11 9.11
CA THR A 29 3.65 -18.96 8.29
C THR A 29 2.73 -18.66 7.10
N ALA A 30 2.44 -19.65 6.25
CA ALA A 30 1.60 -19.45 5.07
C ALA A 30 0.19 -18.94 5.41
N GLY A 31 -0.38 -19.47 6.50
CA GLY A 31 -1.69 -19.05 7.03
C GLY A 31 -1.68 -17.67 7.71
N SER A 32 -0.49 -17.12 7.95
CA SER A 32 -0.28 -15.80 8.57
C SER A 32 0.27 -14.76 7.58
N LEU A 33 0.29 -15.07 6.28
CA LEU A 33 0.88 -14.23 5.21
C LEU A 33 2.40 -14.08 5.31
N PHE A 34 3.10 -15.05 5.91
CA PHE A 34 4.57 -15.08 5.94
C PHE A 34 5.10 -16.08 4.91
N GLU A 35 6.12 -15.66 4.16
CA GLU A 35 6.76 -16.43 3.09
C GLU A 35 7.54 -17.64 3.65
N PHE A 36 8.32 -17.43 4.72
CA PHE A 36 9.22 -18.43 5.26
C PHE A 36 9.19 -18.47 6.80
N PRO A 37 9.52 -19.62 7.43
CA PRO A 37 9.77 -19.69 8.87
C PRO A 37 10.89 -18.74 9.32
N LEU A 38 10.73 -18.15 10.50
CA LEU A 38 11.69 -17.21 11.08
C LEU A 38 11.82 -17.36 12.60
N SER A 39 12.91 -16.82 13.14
CA SER A 39 13.06 -16.57 14.58
C SER A 39 12.67 -15.12 14.88
N THR A 40 11.74 -14.92 15.81
CA THR A 40 11.33 -13.58 16.24
C THR A 40 12.44 -12.84 16.99
N GLU A 41 13.36 -13.54 17.63
CA GLU A 41 14.52 -12.94 18.29
C GLU A 41 15.50 -12.37 17.26
N GLU A 42 15.81 -13.15 16.21
CA GLU A 42 16.70 -12.68 15.15
C GLU A 42 16.05 -11.58 14.31
N ALA A 43 14.73 -11.66 14.07
CA ALA A 43 13.98 -10.59 13.44
C ALA A 43 14.01 -9.30 14.29
N ALA A 44 13.90 -9.39 15.63
CA ALA A 44 14.03 -8.24 16.51
C ALA A 44 15.42 -7.59 16.40
N LYS A 45 16.50 -8.40 16.38
CA LYS A 45 17.88 -7.91 16.21
C LYS A 45 18.07 -7.23 14.84
N GLN A 46 17.52 -7.79 13.78
CA GLN A 46 17.59 -7.19 12.43
C GLN A 46 16.78 -5.90 12.33
N HIS A 47 15.59 -5.84 12.93
CA HIS A 47 14.81 -4.60 13.03
C HIS A 47 15.58 -3.53 13.80
N GLU A 48 16.19 -3.89 14.93
CA GLU A 48 16.99 -2.95 15.72
C GLU A 48 18.20 -2.42 14.95
N ASN A 49 18.92 -3.30 14.25
CA ASN A 49 20.00 -2.91 13.36
C ASN A 49 19.49 -1.95 12.26
N TYR A 50 18.34 -2.25 11.66
CA TYR A 50 17.74 -1.40 10.65
C TYR A 50 17.39 -0.01 11.17
N ARG A 51 16.77 0.10 12.35
CA ARG A 51 16.51 1.41 12.98
C ARG A 51 17.80 2.21 13.20
N LYS A 52 18.85 1.57 13.72
CA LYS A 52 20.16 2.22 13.90
C LYS A 52 20.76 2.67 12.57
N THR A 53 20.60 1.88 11.50
CA THR A 53 21.02 2.29 10.16
C THR A 53 20.29 3.56 9.74
N LEU A 54 18.96 3.62 9.86
CA LEU A 54 18.17 4.82 9.54
C LEU A 54 18.61 6.04 10.37
N GLU A 55 18.79 5.86 11.67
CA GLU A 55 19.28 6.90 12.59
C GLU A 55 20.68 7.42 12.21
N SER A 56 21.56 6.55 11.69
CA SER A 56 22.90 6.95 11.22
C SER A 56 22.87 7.88 10.00
N PHE A 57 21.78 7.87 9.23
CA PHE A 57 21.50 8.83 8.16
C PHE A 57 20.76 10.09 8.64
N GLY A 58 20.67 10.29 9.96
CA GLY A 58 20.06 11.47 10.58
C GLY A 58 18.53 11.45 10.64
N CYS A 59 17.89 10.30 10.41
CA CYS A 59 16.45 10.16 10.59
C CYS A 59 16.09 10.03 12.08
N THR A 60 14.97 10.63 12.48
CA THR A 60 14.28 10.31 13.74
C THR A 60 13.40 9.09 13.49
N VAL A 61 13.64 7.99 14.21
CA VAL A 61 12.95 6.72 13.98
C VAL A 61 12.11 6.34 15.20
N PHE A 62 10.81 6.14 14.97
CA PHE A 62 9.89 5.67 15.99
C PHE A 62 9.50 4.22 15.73
N ASN A 63 9.67 3.36 16.74
CA ASN A 63 9.01 2.05 16.73
C ASN A 63 7.60 2.21 17.29
N ALA A 64 6.56 1.95 16.49
CA ALA A 64 5.17 2.09 16.87
C ALA A 64 4.81 1.30 18.15
N ALA A 65 5.41 0.12 18.36
CA ALA A 65 5.23 -0.64 19.60
C ALA A 65 5.78 0.09 20.85
N ASP A 66 6.88 0.84 20.71
CA ASP A 66 7.44 1.63 21.81
C ASP A 66 6.64 2.90 22.08
N VAL A 67 6.00 3.47 21.05
CA VAL A 67 5.05 4.58 21.21
C VAL A 67 3.86 4.11 22.05
N LEU A 68 3.27 2.95 21.71
CA LEU A 68 2.19 2.34 22.51
C LEU A 68 2.61 2.15 23.98
N ARG A 69 3.79 1.59 24.25
CA ARG A 69 4.27 1.35 25.63
C ARG A 69 4.42 2.61 26.47
N ARG A 70 4.68 3.76 25.83
CA ARG A 70 4.85 5.06 26.49
C ARG A 70 3.57 5.87 26.58
N ALA A 71 2.50 5.43 25.92
CA ALA A 71 1.22 6.10 25.94
C ALA A 71 0.57 6.08 27.32
N ASP A 72 -0.38 6.98 27.52
CA ASP A 72 -1.14 7.07 28.76
C ASP A 72 -1.87 5.76 29.09
N LYS A 73 -1.80 5.35 30.36
CA LYS A 73 -2.32 4.05 30.80
C LYS A 73 -3.83 3.94 30.64
N GLU A 74 -4.59 5.02 30.80
CA GLU A 74 -6.05 5.00 30.65
C GLU A 74 -6.45 4.77 29.19
N LYS A 75 -5.71 5.40 28.25
CA LYS A 75 -5.88 5.13 26.81
C LYS A 75 -5.60 3.68 26.46
N LEU A 76 -4.47 3.14 26.95
CA LEU A 76 -4.10 1.74 26.75
C LEU A 76 -5.12 0.78 27.36
N PHE A 77 -5.64 1.09 28.54
CA PHE A 77 -6.67 0.30 29.20
C PHE A 77 -7.93 0.20 28.34
N LYS A 78 -8.38 1.31 27.75
CA LYS A 78 -9.53 1.33 26.84
C LYS A 78 -9.28 0.45 25.61
N MET A 79 -8.14 0.63 24.94
CA MET A 79 -7.79 -0.19 23.78
C MET A 79 -7.68 -1.69 24.11
N ALA A 80 -7.13 -2.03 25.27
CA ALA A 80 -7.05 -3.41 25.73
C ALA A 80 -8.45 -4.01 26.04
N CYS A 81 -9.39 -3.21 26.55
CA CYS A 81 -10.79 -3.64 26.72
C CYS A 81 -11.45 -4.01 25.39
N ASP A 82 -11.17 -3.24 24.33
CA ASP A 82 -11.69 -3.48 22.99
C ASP A 82 -11.01 -4.68 22.31
N ALA A 83 -9.72 -4.90 22.58
CA ALA A 83 -8.94 -6.00 22.02
C ALA A 83 -9.25 -7.36 22.68
N LEU A 84 -9.48 -7.39 24.00
CA LEU A 84 -9.77 -8.61 24.76
C LEU A 84 -11.23 -9.02 24.63
N LYS A 85 -11.47 -10.24 24.14
CA LYS A 85 -12.81 -10.83 24.01
C LYS A 85 -12.99 -12.01 24.96
N TYR A 86 -14.17 -12.11 25.56
CA TYR A 86 -14.60 -13.28 26.31
C TYR A 86 -15.79 -13.92 25.62
N GLN A 87 -15.75 -15.24 25.46
CA GLN A 87 -16.84 -16.00 24.86
C GLN A 87 -17.19 -17.20 25.74
N LEU A 88 -18.48 -17.43 25.96
CA LEU A 88 -18.98 -18.62 26.64
C LEU A 88 -19.27 -19.70 25.60
N VAL A 89 -18.69 -20.89 25.79
CA VAL A 89 -18.90 -22.06 24.92
C VAL A 89 -20.21 -22.78 25.25
N THR A 90 -20.75 -22.54 26.43
CA THR A 90 -22.04 -23.07 26.90
C THR A 90 -23.04 -21.95 27.10
N GLU A 91 -24.34 -22.27 27.03
CA GLU A 91 -25.41 -21.32 27.34
C GLU A 91 -25.17 -20.60 28.68
N PRO A 92 -25.27 -19.27 28.71
CA PRO A 92 -25.03 -18.50 29.91
C PRO A 92 -26.08 -18.79 30.98
N ASN A 93 -25.62 -18.92 32.23
CA ASN A 93 -26.47 -18.85 33.41
C ASN A 93 -26.18 -17.56 34.17
N SER A 94 -27.01 -17.21 35.15
CA SER A 94 -26.91 -15.94 35.89
C SER A 94 -25.56 -15.72 36.56
N LYS A 95 -24.82 -16.78 36.89
CA LYS A 95 -23.48 -16.69 37.48
C LYS A 95 -22.37 -16.61 36.45
N SER A 96 -22.47 -17.33 35.32
CA SER A 96 -21.46 -17.29 34.26
C SER A 96 -21.50 -15.99 33.45
N ALA A 97 -22.66 -15.34 33.35
CA ALA A 97 -22.83 -14.06 32.65
C ALA A 97 -21.90 -12.95 33.18
N TYR A 98 -21.66 -12.89 34.50
CA TYR A 98 -20.74 -11.92 35.09
C TYR A 98 -19.31 -12.09 34.56
N TYR A 99 -18.81 -13.32 34.39
CA TYR A 99 -17.43 -13.58 33.98
C TYR A 99 -17.12 -13.30 32.51
N VAL A 100 -18.14 -13.07 31.68
CA VAL A 100 -18.00 -12.58 30.30
C VAL A 100 -18.41 -11.10 30.15
N SER A 101 -18.81 -10.46 31.25
CA SER A 101 -19.24 -9.06 31.23
C SER A 101 -18.06 -8.08 31.15
N ASP A 102 -18.35 -6.86 30.71
CA ASP A 102 -17.37 -5.77 30.71
C ASP A 102 -16.92 -5.38 32.12
N GLU A 103 -17.78 -5.55 33.14
CA GLU A 103 -17.41 -5.31 34.55
C GLU A 103 -16.27 -6.25 34.99
N TYR A 104 -16.38 -7.54 34.69
CA TYR A 104 -15.33 -8.50 35.01
C TYR A 104 -14.07 -8.28 34.17
N LYS A 105 -14.24 -7.92 32.89
CA LYS A 105 -13.12 -7.58 32.00
C LYS A 105 -12.32 -6.40 32.56
N GLN A 106 -13.00 -5.32 32.94
CA GLN A 106 -12.35 -4.15 33.54
C GLN A 106 -11.60 -4.54 34.82
N LYS A 107 -12.25 -5.28 35.73
CA LYS A 107 -11.62 -5.78 36.95
C LYS A 107 -10.35 -6.60 36.67
N THR A 108 -10.36 -7.40 35.61
CA THR A 108 -9.20 -8.22 35.18
C THR A 108 -8.06 -7.36 34.66
N LEU A 109 -8.36 -6.31 33.89
CA LEU A 109 -7.36 -5.44 33.27
C LEU A 109 -6.81 -4.38 34.23
N THR A 110 -7.54 -3.96 35.26
CA THR A 110 -7.14 -2.87 36.17
C THR A 110 -5.74 -3.03 36.80
N PRO A 111 -5.36 -4.20 37.34
CA PRO A 111 -4.05 -4.36 37.97
C PRO A 111 -2.89 -4.46 36.96
N MET A 112 -3.15 -4.62 35.66
CA MET A 112 -2.11 -4.82 34.65
C MET A 112 -1.27 -3.56 34.42
N SER A 113 0.00 -3.76 34.08
CA SER A 113 0.95 -2.73 33.65
C SER A 113 0.69 -2.29 32.20
N SER A 114 1.25 -1.14 31.78
CA SER A 114 1.18 -0.69 30.39
C SER A 114 1.74 -1.73 29.41
N ALA A 115 2.81 -2.45 29.78
CA ALA A 115 3.39 -3.49 28.95
C ALA A 115 2.43 -4.68 28.74
N GLU A 116 1.73 -5.10 29.80
CA GLU A 116 0.73 -6.18 29.71
C GLU A 116 -0.50 -5.73 28.90
N LEU A 117 -0.94 -4.49 29.06
CA LEU A 117 -2.03 -3.93 28.25
C LEU A 117 -1.65 -3.86 26.77
N VAL A 118 -0.44 -3.42 26.44
CA VAL A 118 0.08 -3.42 25.06
C VAL A 118 0.14 -4.84 24.49
N LYS A 119 0.58 -5.82 25.28
CA LYS A 119 0.58 -7.22 24.86
C LYS A 119 -0.83 -7.69 24.48
N ILE A 120 -1.85 -7.32 25.25
CA ILE A 120 -3.25 -7.64 24.93
C ILE A 120 -3.70 -6.94 23.64
N ILE A 121 -3.35 -5.67 23.47
CA ILE A 121 -3.68 -4.88 22.27
C ILE A 121 -3.10 -5.55 21.01
N LEU A 122 -1.83 -5.96 21.07
CA LEU A 122 -1.11 -6.51 19.92
C LEU A 122 -1.45 -7.98 19.61
N THR A 123 -1.83 -8.76 20.62
CA THR A 123 -2.14 -10.20 20.46
C THR A 123 -3.63 -10.50 20.32
N ARG A 124 -4.50 -9.54 20.66
CA ARG A 124 -5.98 -9.57 20.53
C ARG A 124 -6.60 -10.92 20.92
N PRO A 125 -6.44 -11.35 22.18
CA PRO A 125 -6.90 -12.66 22.61
C PRO A 125 -8.43 -12.74 22.71
N THR A 126 -8.99 -13.84 22.23
CA THR A 126 -10.34 -14.31 22.55
C THR A 126 -10.23 -15.48 23.54
N VAL A 127 -10.73 -15.29 24.75
CA VAL A 127 -10.75 -16.33 25.79
C VAL A 127 -12.09 -17.05 25.76
N TYR A 128 -12.05 -18.36 25.50
CA TYR A 128 -13.23 -19.22 25.51
C TYR A 128 -13.39 -19.87 26.89
N LEU A 129 -14.57 -19.68 27.46
CA LEU A 129 -14.91 -20.06 28.83
C LEU A 129 -16.07 -21.06 28.84
N GLU A 130 -16.06 -21.97 29.81
CA GLU A 130 -17.15 -22.92 30.02
C GLU A 130 -17.66 -22.87 31.45
N ALA A 131 -18.98 -22.86 31.62
CA ALA A 131 -19.61 -22.92 32.92
C ALA A 131 -19.47 -24.32 33.53
N GLN A 132 -19.14 -24.40 34.81
CA GLN A 132 -18.90 -25.66 35.52
C GLN A 132 -19.85 -25.80 36.71
N ASN A 133 -20.22 -27.05 37.04
CA ASN A 133 -21.24 -27.37 38.05
C ASN A 133 -20.68 -28.05 39.31
N ARG A 134 -19.38 -28.36 39.35
CA ARG A 134 -18.82 -29.25 40.40
C ARG A 134 -17.88 -28.56 41.40
N ASN A 135 -16.94 -27.72 40.96
CA ASN A 135 -15.87 -27.18 41.83
C ASN A 135 -15.54 -25.68 41.64
N THR A 136 -15.52 -25.19 40.40
CA THR A 136 -15.43 -23.76 40.06
C THR A 136 -16.65 -23.37 39.25
N PHE A 137 -17.03 -22.08 39.23
CA PHE A 137 -18.20 -21.64 38.45
C PHE A 137 -17.90 -21.52 36.96
N ILE A 138 -16.63 -21.33 36.60
CA ILE A 138 -16.17 -21.17 35.22
C ILE A 138 -14.78 -21.78 35.07
N CYS A 139 -14.46 -22.26 33.87
CA CYS A 139 -13.11 -22.67 33.49
C CYS A 139 -12.75 -22.09 32.12
N MET A 140 -11.45 -21.81 31.92
CA MET A 140 -10.93 -21.43 30.61
C MET A 140 -10.64 -22.69 29.81
N ARG A 141 -11.19 -22.77 28.59
CA ARG A 141 -11.04 -23.92 27.68
C ARG A 141 -9.91 -23.72 26.70
N SER A 142 -9.89 -22.57 26.06
CA SER A 142 -8.89 -22.21 25.07
C SER A 142 -8.73 -20.69 25.02
N ILE A 143 -7.61 -20.26 24.43
CA ILE A 143 -7.37 -18.88 24.03
C ILE A 143 -7.03 -18.93 22.55
N GLU A 144 -7.71 -18.10 21.78
CA GLU A 144 -7.39 -17.83 20.38
C GLU A 144 -6.74 -16.46 20.28
N TYR A 145 -5.71 -16.32 19.46
CA TYR A 145 -5.01 -15.06 19.24
C TYR A 145 -5.27 -14.58 17.82
N HIS A 146 -5.52 -13.27 17.68
CA HIS A 146 -5.60 -12.58 16.39
C HIS A 146 -4.49 -11.53 16.32
N PRO A 147 -3.23 -11.98 16.29
CA PRO A 147 -2.06 -11.12 16.41
C PRO A 147 -1.93 -10.14 15.24
N LEU A 148 -1.44 -8.93 15.53
CA LEU A 148 -1.18 -7.89 14.54
C LEU A 148 0.25 -7.98 13.97
N GLY A 149 0.72 -9.19 13.63
CA GLY A 149 2.10 -9.43 13.18
C GLY A 149 2.45 -8.72 11.87
N ASN A 150 1.47 -8.49 10.99
CA ASN A 150 1.67 -7.79 9.71
C ASN A 150 1.82 -6.26 9.88
N CYS A 151 1.61 -5.71 11.09
CA CYS A 151 1.99 -4.32 11.39
C CYS A 151 3.47 -4.02 11.13
N VAL A 152 4.33 -5.04 11.07
CA VAL A 152 5.76 -4.91 10.70
C VAL A 152 5.90 -4.15 9.37
N PHE A 153 4.97 -4.32 8.44
CA PHE A 153 4.91 -3.53 7.21
C PHE A 153 4.09 -2.27 7.43
N THR A 154 4.73 -1.30 8.09
CA THR A 154 4.13 -0.01 8.43
C THR A 154 3.78 0.85 7.21
N ARG A 155 4.21 0.47 6.00
CA ARG A 155 3.86 1.18 4.78
C ARG A 155 2.37 1.13 4.46
N ASP A 156 1.65 0.06 4.83
CA ASP A 156 0.38 -0.22 4.18
C ASP A 156 -0.85 0.41 4.85
N GLN A 157 -0.79 0.72 6.14
CA GLN A 157 -1.94 1.13 6.94
C GLN A 157 -2.37 2.58 6.66
N GLN A 158 -1.51 3.38 6.04
CA GLN A 158 -1.76 4.78 5.68
C GLN A 158 -0.96 5.17 4.44
N ILE A 159 -1.28 6.34 3.89
CA ILE A 159 -0.41 7.06 2.95
C ILE A 159 -0.05 8.43 3.51
N THR A 160 1.09 8.95 3.10
CA THR A 160 1.51 10.31 3.42
C THR A 160 1.52 11.14 2.14
N THR A 161 0.65 12.14 2.05
CA THR A 161 0.55 13.04 0.89
C THR A 161 1.19 14.40 1.20
N ARG A 162 1.14 15.38 0.28
CA ARG A 162 1.56 16.75 0.61
C ARG A 162 0.64 17.42 1.65
N LYS A 163 -0.60 16.94 1.75
CA LYS A 163 -1.62 17.49 2.65
C LYS A 163 -1.65 16.83 4.01
N GLY A 164 -1.15 15.59 4.12
CA GLY A 164 -0.95 14.91 5.39
C GLY A 164 -1.21 13.43 5.31
N ILE A 165 -1.39 12.84 6.49
CA ILE A 165 -1.59 11.41 6.64
C ILE A 165 -3.05 11.08 6.33
N VAL A 166 -3.26 10.09 5.48
CA VAL A 166 -4.58 9.54 5.18
C VAL A 166 -4.58 8.07 5.55
N MET A 167 -5.48 7.66 6.45
CA MET A 167 -5.56 6.27 6.89
C MET A 167 -6.24 5.42 5.82
N ASN A 168 -5.66 4.25 5.55
CA ASN A 168 -6.09 3.38 4.46
C ASN A 168 -7.26 2.46 4.88
N ASN A 169 -7.78 1.73 3.89
CA ASN A 169 -8.77 0.68 4.09
C ASN A 169 -8.31 -0.56 3.32
N PHE A 170 -7.89 -1.59 4.05
CA PHE A 170 -7.36 -2.82 3.46
C PHE A 170 -8.41 -3.61 2.69
N ALA A 171 -7.99 -4.24 1.59
CA ALA A 171 -8.79 -5.27 0.91
C ALA A 171 -8.96 -6.52 1.78
N ALA A 172 -7.91 -6.91 2.51
CA ALA A 172 -7.95 -8.05 3.42
C ALA A 172 -8.52 -7.66 4.80
N ASN A 173 -9.60 -8.33 5.21
CA ASN A 173 -10.24 -8.08 6.51
C ASN A 173 -9.30 -8.32 7.72
N GLN A 174 -8.32 -9.21 7.58
CA GLN A 174 -7.41 -9.62 8.65
C GLN A 174 -6.44 -8.51 9.11
N ARG A 175 -6.28 -7.44 8.31
CA ARG A 175 -5.33 -6.34 8.57
C ARG A 175 -6.03 -5.04 9.00
N LYS A 176 -7.37 -5.03 9.12
CA LYS A 176 -8.13 -3.80 9.34
C LYS A 176 -7.81 -3.15 10.69
N GLU A 177 -7.60 -3.96 11.71
CA GLU A 177 -7.26 -3.49 13.05
C GLU A 177 -5.87 -2.86 13.14
N GLU A 178 -4.98 -3.10 12.17
CA GLU A 178 -3.67 -2.45 12.08
C GLU A 178 -3.80 -0.93 11.87
N VAL A 179 -4.84 -0.51 11.13
CA VAL A 179 -5.12 0.90 10.84
C VAL A 179 -5.42 1.68 12.13
N ASP A 180 -6.20 1.08 13.04
CA ASP A 180 -6.55 1.74 14.30
C ASP A 180 -5.33 1.92 15.20
N ILE A 181 -4.41 0.95 15.20
CA ILE A 181 -3.14 1.04 15.93
C ILE A 181 -2.29 2.17 15.37
N MET A 182 -2.09 2.22 14.05
CA MET A 182 -1.25 3.25 13.44
C MET A 182 -1.86 4.65 13.60
N LYS A 183 -3.18 4.79 13.49
CA LYS A 183 -3.91 6.04 13.78
C LYS A 183 -3.66 6.53 15.20
N PHE A 184 -3.71 5.63 16.18
CA PHE A 184 -3.38 5.95 17.57
C PHE A 184 -1.91 6.39 17.70
N VAL A 185 -0.98 5.66 17.09
CA VAL A 185 0.45 5.99 17.10
C VAL A 185 0.71 7.38 16.54
N PHE A 186 0.14 7.75 15.40
CA PHE A 186 0.28 9.09 14.83
C PHE A 186 -0.25 10.18 15.77
N THR A 187 -1.41 9.93 16.40
CA THR A 187 -1.99 10.85 17.38
C THR A 187 -1.05 11.06 18.57
N GLU A 188 -0.46 10.00 19.13
CA GLU A 188 0.49 10.11 20.24
C GLU A 188 1.82 10.77 19.83
N LEU A 189 2.22 10.66 18.57
CA LEU A 189 3.37 11.37 18.01
C LEU A 189 3.07 12.83 17.65
N GLY A 190 1.81 13.28 17.81
CA GLY A 190 1.40 14.66 17.53
C GLY A 190 1.09 14.94 16.05
N TYR A 191 0.90 13.90 15.24
CA TYR A 191 0.55 14.03 13.82
C TYR A 191 -0.97 13.99 13.64
N GLU A 192 -1.49 14.94 12.86
CA GLU A 192 -2.90 15.00 12.49
C GLU A 192 -3.18 14.08 11.30
N VAL A 193 -4.16 13.20 11.46
CA VAL A 193 -4.74 12.42 10.37
C VAL A 193 -5.76 13.29 9.64
N GLN A 194 -5.51 13.54 8.36
CA GLN A 194 -6.36 14.39 7.52
C GLN A 194 -7.70 13.74 7.20
N ASP A 195 -7.66 12.45 6.85
CA ASP A 195 -8.86 11.71 6.46
C ASP A 195 -8.64 10.19 6.67
N GLN A 196 -9.70 9.41 6.54
CA GLN A 196 -9.67 7.97 6.56
C GLN A 196 -10.55 7.43 5.43
N MET A 197 -9.98 6.51 4.65
CA MET A 197 -10.66 5.89 3.52
C MET A 197 -11.98 5.24 3.92
N THR A 198 -12.98 5.39 3.05
CA THR A 198 -14.26 4.72 3.22
C THR A 198 -14.17 3.23 2.91
N LYS A 199 -15.14 2.46 3.42
CA LYS A 199 -15.23 1.01 3.19
C LYS A 199 -15.29 0.58 1.72
N ASN A 200 -15.67 1.48 0.80
CA ASN A 200 -15.83 1.21 -0.64
C ASN A 200 -14.58 1.56 -1.47
N ALA A 201 -13.56 2.14 -0.82
CA ALA A 201 -12.31 2.52 -1.42
C ALA A 201 -11.20 1.73 -0.72
N THR A 202 -10.71 0.65 -1.34
CA THR A 202 -9.56 -0.07 -0.82
C THR A 202 -8.27 0.55 -1.32
N ILE A 203 -7.30 0.70 -0.43
CA ILE A 203 -5.96 1.17 -0.74
C ILE A 203 -5.00 0.58 0.28
N GLU A 204 -3.80 0.23 -0.16
CA GLU A 204 -2.66 -0.11 0.68
C GLU A 204 -1.50 0.79 0.29
N GLY A 205 -0.70 1.24 1.26
CA GLY A 205 0.29 2.29 1.03
C GLY A 205 1.45 1.89 0.13
N GLY A 206 1.74 0.59 -0.07
CA GLY A 206 2.69 0.13 -1.09
C GLY A 206 2.29 0.51 -2.52
N ASP A 207 1.01 0.78 -2.78
CA ASP A 207 0.54 1.26 -4.08
C ASP A 207 0.68 2.78 -4.26
N PHE A 208 0.87 3.55 -3.18
CA PHE A 208 0.99 5.00 -3.29
C PHE A 208 2.46 5.43 -3.30
N VAL A 209 2.92 5.90 -4.46
CA VAL A 209 4.31 6.30 -4.68
C VAL A 209 4.36 7.75 -5.13
N VAL A 210 5.16 8.57 -4.44
CA VAL A 210 5.39 9.96 -4.86
C VAL A 210 6.57 10.03 -5.82
N ILE A 211 6.27 10.12 -7.12
CA ILE A 211 7.26 10.08 -8.20
C ILE A 211 8.18 11.29 -8.14
N ASP A 212 7.61 12.49 -8.05
CA ASP A 212 8.33 13.75 -7.98
C ASP A 212 7.48 14.81 -7.27
N ALA A 213 8.05 16.00 -7.08
CA ALA A 213 7.41 17.13 -6.40
C ALA A 213 6.01 17.49 -6.96
N ASN A 214 5.73 17.16 -8.22
CA ASN A 214 4.47 17.50 -8.88
C ASN A 214 3.54 16.31 -9.03
N THR A 215 4.02 15.08 -8.88
CA THR A 215 3.34 13.88 -9.38
C THR A 215 3.34 12.77 -8.34
N ALA A 216 2.14 12.36 -7.92
CA ALA A 216 1.93 11.13 -7.17
C ALA A 216 1.30 10.06 -8.07
N ALA A 217 1.55 8.80 -7.72
CA ALA A 217 1.01 7.63 -8.39
C ALA A 217 0.26 6.75 -7.40
N LEU A 218 -0.82 6.11 -7.89
CA LEU A 218 -1.52 5.04 -7.20
C LEU A 218 -1.56 3.80 -8.09
N GLY A 219 -0.96 2.71 -7.62
CA GLY A 219 -1.17 1.38 -8.16
C GLY A 219 -2.62 0.93 -7.94
N VAL A 220 -3.23 0.31 -8.95
CA VAL A 220 -4.57 -0.29 -8.85
C VAL A 220 -4.50 -1.70 -9.39
N GLY A 221 -4.96 -2.68 -8.61
CA GLY A 221 -4.80 -4.10 -8.92
C GLY A 221 -5.33 -5.01 -7.83
N LEU A 222 -4.44 -5.80 -7.22
CA LEU A 222 -4.81 -6.77 -6.18
C LEU A 222 -5.27 -6.13 -4.87
N ARG A 223 -4.65 -5.01 -4.46
CA ARG A 223 -4.79 -4.44 -3.11
C ARG A 223 -5.53 -3.11 -3.10
N SER A 224 -5.20 -2.24 -4.05
CA SER A 224 -5.80 -0.92 -4.19
C SER A 224 -6.80 -0.83 -5.34
N SER A 225 -7.82 0.00 -5.14
CA SER A 225 -8.96 0.18 -6.04
C SER A 225 -8.93 1.52 -6.76
N TYR A 226 -9.55 1.58 -7.94
CA TYR A 226 -9.69 2.84 -8.68
C TYR A 226 -10.52 3.88 -7.91
N SER A 227 -11.54 3.42 -7.17
CA SER A 227 -12.39 4.27 -6.33
C SER A 227 -11.60 4.97 -5.21
N ALA A 228 -10.49 4.39 -4.72
CA ALA A 228 -9.60 5.07 -3.80
C ALA A 228 -8.90 6.28 -4.44
N GLY A 229 -8.41 6.14 -5.68
CA GLY A 229 -7.86 7.26 -6.45
C GLY A 229 -8.90 8.37 -6.65
N GLN A 230 -10.14 8.01 -7.00
CA GLN A 230 -11.24 8.96 -7.12
C GLN A 230 -11.58 9.65 -5.79
N TYR A 231 -11.58 8.92 -4.68
CA TYR A 231 -11.81 9.47 -3.34
C TYR A 231 -10.72 10.48 -2.97
N LEU A 232 -9.44 10.15 -3.17
CA LEU A 232 -8.31 11.02 -2.90
C LEU A 232 -8.40 12.33 -3.69
N MET A 233 -8.77 12.25 -4.98
CA MET A 233 -8.94 13.42 -5.84
C MET A 233 -10.16 14.25 -5.45
N SER A 234 -11.31 13.62 -5.21
CA SER A 234 -12.59 14.31 -4.97
C SER A 234 -12.63 15.03 -3.62
N ASN A 235 -11.90 14.51 -2.63
CA ASN A 235 -11.75 15.14 -1.31
C ASN A 235 -10.50 16.03 -1.22
N ASP A 236 -9.80 16.26 -2.35
CA ASP A 236 -8.59 17.08 -2.44
C ASP A 236 -7.54 16.69 -1.37
N LEU A 237 -7.22 15.41 -1.25
CA LEU A 237 -6.32 14.86 -0.22
C LEU A 237 -4.86 14.73 -0.67
N LEU A 238 -4.58 14.95 -1.96
CA LEU A 238 -3.28 14.68 -2.59
C LEU A 238 -2.28 15.84 -2.42
N GLY A 239 -2.67 17.03 -2.88
CA GLY A 239 -1.80 18.22 -2.89
C GLY A 239 -0.73 18.23 -3.99
N PHE A 240 -0.91 17.46 -5.06
CA PHE A 240 0.00 17.39 -6.21
C PHE A 240 -0.62 18.04 -7.47
N GLU A 241 0.19 18.54 -8.40
CA GLU A 241 -0.33 19.07 -9.67
C GLU A 241 -0.81 17.95 -10.61
N ARG A 242 -0.19 16.78 -10.50
CA ARG A 242 -0.51 15.59 -11.29
C ARG A 242 -0.72 14.39 -10.39
N PHE A 243 -1.67 13.55 -10.77
CA PHE A 243 -1.92 12.28 -10.14
C PHE A 243 -2.11 11.23 -11.22
N ILE A 244 -1.37 10.13 -11.13
CA ILE A 244 -1.49 9.03 -12.07
C ILE A 244 -2.06 7.79 -11.39
N ILE A 245 -2.91 7.07 -12.09
CA ILE A 245 -3.37 5.75 -11.67
C ILE A 245 -2.69 4.72 -12.56
N VAL A 246 -1.83 3.89 -11.96
CA VAL A 246 -1.05 2.83 -12.63
C VAL A 246 -1.78 1.51 -12.47
N LYS A 247 -2.37 1.01 -13.55
CA LYS A 247 -3.29 -0.13 -13.54
C LYS A 247 -2.55 -1.44 -13.82
N ASP A 248 -2.56 -2.34 -12.83
CA ASP A 248 -2.30 -3.77 -13.00
C ASP A 248 -3.55 -4.49 -13.48
N THR A 249 -3.73 -4.46 -14.80
CA THR A 249 -4.89 -5.08 -15.44
C THR A 249 -4.69 -6.57 -15.69
N PHE A 250 -3.45 -7.03 -15.89
CA PHE A 250 -3.17 -8.34 -16.49
C PHE A 250 -2.37 -9.29 -15.61
N ASP A 251 -1.37 -8.79 -14.88
CA ASP A 251 -0.41 -9.65 -14.21
C ASP A 251 -0.97 -10.15 -12.87
N GLN A 252 -1.53 -9.23 -12.07
CA GLN A 252 -2.20 -9.48 -10.78
C GLN A 252 -1.51 -10.55 -9.93
N ASN A 253 -0.19 -10.49 -9.90
CA ASN A 253 0.63 -11.49 -9.28
C ASN A 253 0.92 -11.09 -7.82
N GLN A 254 0.84 -12.06 -6.91
CA GLN A 254 1.08 -11.82 -5.49
C GLN A 254 2.50 -11.32 -5.20
N ASP A 255 3.51 -11.73 -6.00
CA ASP A 255 4.90 -11.25 -5.88
C ASP A 255 5.08 -9.80 -6.37
N ARG A 256 4.06 -9.25 -7.06
CA ARG A 256 3.99 -7.89 -7.60
C ARG A 256 2.71 -7.19 -7.15
N MET A 257 2.28 -7.50 -5.92
CA MET A 257 0.99 -7.09 -5.37
C MET A 257 0.79 -5.58 -5.22
N HIS A 258 1.90 -4.82 -5.10
CA HIS A 258 1.90 -3.37 -4.96
C HIS A 258 2.78 -2.69 -6.01
N LEU A 259 2.53 -1.40 -6.28
CA LEU A 259 3.35 -0.58 -7.17
C LEU A 259 4.82 -0.52 -6.73
N ASP A 260 5.10 -0.34 -5.44
CA ASP A 260 6.47 -0.29 -4.89
C ASP A 260 7.24 -1.63 -4.96
N CYS A 261 6.56 -2.73 -5.31
CA CYS A 261 7.20 -4.01 -5.63
C CYS A 261 7.75 -4.05 -7.06
N THR A 262 7.32 -3.13 -7.94
CA THR A 262 7.64 -3.14 -9.38
C THR A 262 8.25 -1.83 -9.86
N PHE A 263 8.13 -0.74 -9.10
CA PHE A 263 8.56 0.59 -9.50
C PHE A 263 9.11 1.38 -8.31
N SER A 264 10.28 2.00 -8.49
CA SER A 264 10.93 2.79 -7.43
C SER A 264 11.63 4.05 -7.98
N PRO A 265 11.20 5.26 -7.56
CA PRO A 265 11.93 6.50 -7.83
C PRO A 265 13.27 6.55 -7.06
N LEU A 266 14.38 6.65 -7.80
CA LEU A 266 15.72 6.78 -7.22
C LEU A 266 16.16 8.25 -7.15
N HIS A 267 15.83 9.03 -8.18
CA HIS A 267 16.11 10.46 -8.26
C HIS A 267 15.11 11.12 -9.24
N LYS A 268 15.17 12.46 -9.37
CA LYS A 268 14.23 13.30 -10.15
C LYS A 268 13.72 12.71 -11.47
N LYS A 269 14.62 12.16 -12.28
CA LYS A 269 14.31 11.51 -13.57
C LYS A 269 14.99 10.16 -13.71
N LEU A 270 15.18 9.44 -12.59
CA LEU A 270 15.76 8.10 -12.58
C LEU A 270 14.89 7.16 -11.76
N VAL A 271 14.47 6.06 -12.36
CA VAL A 271 13.57 5.08 -11.76
C VAL A 271 14.10 3.66 -11.98
N LEU A 272 13.78 2.77 -11.03
CA LEU A 272 13.79 1.33 -11.24
C LEU A 272 12.41 0.90 -11.73
N LEU A 273 12.39 -0.01 -12.70
CA LEU A 273 11.20 -0.69 -13.16
C LEU A 273 11.50 -2.17 -13.30
N ASP A 274 10.63 -3.02 -12.80
CA ASP A 274 10.71 -4.46 -13.03
C ASP A 274 10.55 -4.75 -14.54
N GLU A 275 11.47 -5.54 -15.10
CA GLU A 275 11.41 -5.89 -16.52
C GLU A 275 10.17 -6.73 -16.86
N GLU A 276 9.63 -7.48 -15.89
CA GLU A 276 8.49 -8.36 -16.10
C GLU A 276 7.22 -7.56 -16.44
N VAL A 277 7.03 -6.40 -15.81
CA VAL A 277 5.90 -5.50 -16.10
C VAL A 277 6.06 -4.70 -17.39
N CYS A 278 7.14 -4.94 -18.15
CA CYS A 278 7.32 -4.43 -19.52
C CYS A 278 6.98 -5.50 -20.56
N GLN A 279 6.74 -6.76 -20.16
CA GLN A 279 6.49 -7.87 -21.08
C GLN A 279 5.03 -7.87 -21.55
N LYS A 280 4.82 -8.41 -22.77
CA LYS A 280 3.48 -8.57 -23.34
C LYS A 280 2.57 -9.38 -22.40
N GLY A 281 1.42 -8.82 -22.06
CA GLY A 281 0.43 -9.44 -21.17
C GLY A 281 0.70 -9.19 -19.68
N LYS A 282 1.69 -8.35 -19.34
CA LYS A 282 1.99 -7.93 -17.96
C LYS A 282 2.14 -6.42 -17.81
N GLN A 283 2.00 -5.68 -18.92
CA GLN A 283 2.18 -4.24 -18.94
C GLN A 283 1.18 -3.52 -18.05
N ARG A 284 1.67 -2.43 -17.44
CA ARG A 284 0.86 -1.52 -16.64
C ARG A 284 0.37 -0.36 -17.52
N PHE A 285 -0.81 0.16 -17.22
CA PHE A 285 -1.40 1.27 -17.99
C PHE A 285 -1.73 2.46 -17.08
N VAL A 286 -1.47 3.66 -17.56
CA VAL A 286 -1.60 4.91 -16.81
C VAL A 286 -2.81 5.69 -17.26
N ASP A 287 -3.65 6.07 -16.30
CA ASP A 287 -4.54 7.22 -16.45
C ASP A 287 -3.92 8.42 -15.72
N GLU A 288 -3.74 9.52 -16.44
CA GLU A 288 -3.16 10.76 -15.90
C GLU A 288 -4.24 11.79 -15.65
N TYR A 289 -4.17 12.38 -14.45
CA TYR A 289 -5.02 13.46 -14.00
C TYR A 289 -4.18 14.68 -13.67
N VAL A 290 -4.66 15.86 -14.06
CA VAL A 290 -4.05 17.15 -13.77
C VAL A 290 -4.99 17.98 -12.92
N LYS A 291 -4.44 18.67 -11.91
CA LYS A 291 -5.19 19.53 -11.01
C LYS A 291 -5.70 20.77 -11.77
N SER A 292 -6.97 21.06 -11.59
CA SER A 292 -7.65 22.27 -12.09
C SER A 292 -8.36 22.99 -10.94
N PRO A 293 -8.86 24.22 -11.13
CA PRO A 293 -9.62 24.95 -10.10
C PRO A 293 -10.87 24.19 -9.60
N THR A 294 -11.44 23.29 -10.40
CA THR A 294 -12.64 22.51 -10.05
C THR A 294 -12.33 21.09 -9.57
N GLY A 295 -11.05 20.73 -9.41
CA GLY A 295 -10.60 19.39 -9.03
C GLY A 295 -9.67 18.76 -10.07
N TYR A 296 -9.34 17.49 -9.91
CA TYR A 296 -8.52 16.75 -10.88
C TYR A 296 -9.32 16.38 -12.13
N VAL A 297 -8.71 16.57 -13.29
CA VAL A 297 -9.30 16.23 -14.60
C VAL A 297 -8.36 15.31 -15.34
N MET A 298 -8.90 14.24 -15.93
CA MET A 298 -8.10 13.31 -16.72
C MET A 298 -7.62 13.97 -18.02
N THR A 299 -6.32 13.90 -18.28
CA THR A 299 -5.68 14.49 -19.47
C THR A 299 -5.16 13.44 -20.44
N ARG A 300 -4.79 12.26 -19.94
CA ARG A 300 -4.38 11.12 -20.75
C ARG A 300 -4.92 9.85 -20.11
N ALA A 301 -5.23 8.85 -20.93
CA ALA A 301 -5.71 7.57 -20.45
C ALA A 301 -5.02 6.43 -21.17
N ASN A 302 -4.84 5.31 -20.47
CA ASN A 302 -4.31 4.06 -21.01
C ASN A 302 -2.98 4.20 -21.77
N ILE A 303 -2.06 5.00 -21.23
CA ILE A 303 -0.69 5.02 -21.75
C ILE A 303 0.06 3.88 -21.08
N GLU A 304 0.75 3.05 -21.84
CA GLU A 304 1.65 2.05 -21.27
C GLU A 304 2.63 2.73 -20.29
N PHE A 305 2.79 2.19 -19.08
CA PHE A 305 3.52 2.89 -18.02
C PHE A 305 4.97 3.15 -18.37
N GLU A 306 5.65 2.20 -19.03
CA GLU A 306 6.99 2.42 -19.56
C GLU A 306 7.01 3.60 -20.55
N GLN A 307 6.05 3.62 -21.48
CA GLN A 307 5.94 4.69 -22.47
C GLN A 307 5.65 6.05 -21.81
N TRP A 308 4.78 6.09 -20.80
CA TRP A 308 4.51 7.29 -20.00
C TRP A 308 5.80 7.82 -19.35
N LEU A 309 6.60 6.93 -18.73
CA LEU A 309 7.88 7.30 -18.12
C LEU A 309 8.86 7.87 -19.17
N LEU A 310 8.96 7.25 -20.35
CA LEU A 310 9.81 7.73 -21.43
C LEU A 310 9.38 9.11 -21.96
N GLU A 311 8.08 9.32 -22.17
CA GLU A 311 7.51 10.61 -22.59
C GLU A 311 7.75 11.72 -21.56
N GLU A 312 7.74 11.37 -20.29
CA GLU A 312 8.05 12.27 -19.17
C GLU A 312 9.56 12.46 -18.95
N GLY A 313 10.40 11.86 -19.79
CA GLY A 313 11.86 12.04 -19.80
C GLY A 313 12.59 11.29 -18.68
N PHE A 314 12.01 10.20 -18.15
CA PHE A 314 12.70 9.37 -17.17
C PHE A 314 13.76 8.47 -17.82
N SER A 315 14.90 8.36 -17.14
CA SER A 315 15.86 7.28 -17.32
C SER A 315 15.39 6.05 -16.55
N ILE A 316 15.18 4.94 -17.26
CA ILE A 316 14.62 3.72 -16.68
C ILE A 316 15.72 2.67 -16.59
N ILE A 317 15.95 2.16 -15.38
CA ILE A 317 16.76 0.95 -15.17
C ILE A 317 15.78 -0.22 -15.05
N LYS A 318 15.79 -1.11 -16.05
CA LYS A 318 15.02 -2.34 -16.02
C LYS A 318 15.73 -3.35 -15.13
N LEU A 319 15.11 -3.71 -14.01
CA LEU A 319 15.66 -4.67 -13.07
C LEU A 319 15.22 -6.09 -13.47
N PRO A 320 16.12 -7.09 -13.48
CA PRO A 320 15.76 -8.46 -13.75
C PRO A 320 14.67 -8.98 -12.81
N ASN A 321 13.72 -9.76 -13.32
CA ASN A 321 12.60 -10.27 -12.52
C ASN A 321 13.10 -11.14 -11.33
N GLU A 322 14.19 -11.90 -11.51
CA GLU A 322 14.80 -12.67 -10.41
C GLU A 322 15.28 -11.79 -9.24
N TYR A 323 15.62 -10.54 -9.51
CA TYR A 323 16.00 -9.57 -8.49
C TYR A 323 14.77 -8.89 -7.88
N GLN A 324 13.72 -8.66 -8.69
CA GLN A 324 12.43 -8.20 -8.19
C GLN A 324 11.86 -9.19 -7.17
N LEU A 325 11.90 -10.51 -7.45
CA LEU A 325 11.49 -11.57 -6.54
C LEU A 325 12.32 -11.65 -5.24
N LYS A 326 13.42 -10.89 -5.17
CA LYS A 326 14.24 -10.69 -3.96
C LYS A 326 14.11 -9.27 -3.41
N TYR A 327 12.99 -8.61 -3.71
CA TYR A 327 12.64 -7.26 -3.30
C TYR A 327 13.60 -6.18 -3.79
N GLY A 328 14.28 -6.44 -4.92
CA GLY A 328 15.23 -5.52 -5.52
C GLY A 328 14.62 -4.20 -6.01
N CYS A 329 13.31 -4.16 -6.28
CA CYS A 329 12.59 -2.92 -6.55
C CYS A 329 12.11 -2.23 -5.27
N ASN A 330 11.90 -2.94 -4.16
CA ASN A 330 11.35 -2.39 -2.91
C ASN A 330 12.47 -1.79 -2.03
N MET A 331 13.12 -0.75 -2.55
CA MET A 331 14.21 -0.03 -1.89
C MET A 331 13.69 1.18 -1.11
N LEU A 332 14.28 1.47 0.04
CA LEU A 332 13.95 2.69 0.78
C LEU A 332 14.92 3.81 0.39
N ASN A 333 14.39 4.85 -0.26
CA ASN A 333 15.14 6.05 -0.58
C ASN A 333 15.12 7.03 0.60
N LEU A 334 16.30 7.35 1.16
CA LEU A 334 16.47 8.31 2.26
C LEU A 334 16.74 9.73 1.76
N GLY A 335 16.79 9.90 0.44
CA GLY A 335 17.02 11.18 -0.22
C GLY A 335 18.44 11.72 -0.03
N HIS A 336 18.57 13.04 -0.17
CA HIS A 336 19.87 13.71 -0.12
C HIS A 336 20.50 13.64 1.29
N GLN A 337 21.81 13.45 1.33
CA GLN A 337 22.67 13.33 2.51
C GLN A 337 23.80 14.39 2.44
N GLY A 338 23.46 15.59 1.99
CA GLY A 338 24.40 16.66 1.63
C GLY A 338 23.96 17.35 0.33
N SER A 339 24.88 18.02 -0.37
CA SER A 339 24.56 18.75 -1.62
C SER A 339 24.23 17.82 -2.79
N ASP A 340 25.07 16.80 -3.04
CA ASP A 340 25.00 15.99 -4.28
C ASP A 340 24.99 14.47 -4.02
N LYS A 341 24.92 14.07 -2.74
CA LYS A 341 24.93 12.66 -2.30
C LYS A 341 23.52 12.24 -1.92
N PHE A 342 23.06 11.10 -2.44
CA PHE A 342 21.78 10.48 -2.11
C PHE A 342 22.02 9.09 -1.52
N ALA A 343 21.15 8.66 -0.60
CA ALA A 343 21.24 7.34 0.01
C ALA A 343 19.99 6.51 -0.25
N VAL A 344 20.20 5.28 -0.71
CA VAL A 344 19.15 4.29 -0.94
C VAL A 344 19.51 3.01 -0.20
N LEU A 345 18.56 2.43 0.52
CA LEU A 345 18.74 1.18 1.26
C LEU A 345 18.10 0.02 0.50
N THR A 346 18.78 -1.13 0.47
CA THR A 346 18.28 -2.36 -0.16
C THR A 346 18.57 -3.59 0.69
N VAL A 347 17.76 -4.64 0.54
CA VAL A 347 17.98 -5.97 1.16
C VAL A 347 18.70 -6.95 0.23
N HIS A 348 19.01 -6.55 -1.00
CA HIS A 348 19.55 -7.44 -2.02
C HIS A 348 20.82 -6.87 -2.66
N GLU A 349 21.98 -7.36 -2.18
CA GLU A 349 23.31 -6.93 -2.67
C GLU A 349 23.48 -7.09 -4.19
N PRO A 350 23.04 -8.18 -4.84
CA PRO A 350 23.13 -8.30 -6.30
C PRO A 350 22.34 -7.21 -7.05
N SER A 351 21.17 -6.78 -6.55
CA SER A 351 20.43 -5.65 -7.15
C SER A 351 21.23 -4.36 -7.08
N LYS A 352 21.87 -4.09 -5.94
CA LYS A 352 22.78 -2.95 -5.79
C LYS A 352 23.91 -3.01 -6.83
N GLN A 353 24.62 -4.13 -6.92
CA GLN A 353 25.75 -4.28 -7.84
C GLN A 353 25.33 -4.12 -9.30
N PHE A 354 24.18 -4.69 -9.66
CA PHE A 354 23.59 -4.54 -10.99
C PHE A 354 23.28 -3.08 -11.31
N ILE A 355 22.63 -2.35 -10.39
CA ILE A 355 22.29 -0.94 -10.59
C ILE A 355 23.55 -0.09 -10.72
N GLU A 356 24.53 -0.29 -9.84
CA GLU A 356 25.79 0.45 -9.86
C GLU A 356 26.58 0.19 -11.14
N GLN A 357 26.47 -0.98 -11.77
CA GLN A 357 27.14 -1.31 -13.03
C GLN A 357 26.30 -0.95 -14.27
N ASN A 358 25.04 -0.58 -14.10
CA ASN A 358 24.13 -0.31 -15.20
C ASN A 358 24.52 0.95 -15.97
N GLU A 359 24.58 0.88 -17.31
CA GLU A 359 24.99 2.00 -18.16
C GLU A 359 24.06 3.21 -18.06
N VAL A 360 22.74 2.99 -17.89
CA VAL A 360 21.75 4.06 -17.72
C VAL A 360 22.01 4.80 -16.42
N PHE A 361 22.26 4.07 -15.33
CA PHE A 361 22.62 4.64 -14.03
C PHE A 361 23.91 5.47 -14.12
N GLN A 362 24.98 4.88 -14.63
CA GLN A 362 26.30 5.52 -14.73
C GLN A 362 26.28 6.78 -15.61
N ARG A 363 25.57 6.73 -16.75
CA ARG A 363 25.37 7.89 -17.60
C ARG A 363 24.57 8.98 -16.88
N TYR A 364 23.44 8.63 -16.27
CA TYR A 364 22.58 9.57 -15.57
C TYR A 364 23.32 10.28 -14.43
N CYS A 365 24.06 9.54 -13.60
CA CYS A 365 24.84 10.10 -12.50
C CYS A 365 25.93 11.07 -12.99
N ARG A 366 26.65 10.75 -14.08
CA ARG A 366 27.63 11.67 -14.68
C ARG A 366 27.00 12.94 -15.24
N GLU A 367 25.93 12.81 -16.01
CA GLU A 367 25.28 13.94 -16.69
C GLU A 367 24.63 14.91 -15.70
N ASN A 368 24.02 14.37 -14.64
CA ASN A 368 23.34 15.17 -13.62
C ASN A 368 24.25 15.55 -12.43
N LYS A 369 25.51 15.09 -12.42
CA LYS A 369 26.49 15.30 -11.34
C LYS A 369 25.96 14.86 -9.97
N VAL A 370 25.24 13.75 -9.92
CA VAL A 370 24.69 13.18 -8.69
C VAL A 370 25.43 11.92 -8.29
N ASN A 371 25.54 11.68 -6.98
CA ASN A 371 26.10 10.47 -6.41
C ASN A 371 25.04 9.75 -5.59
N ILE A 372 24.51 8.63 -6.09
CA ILE A 372 23.52 7.80 -5.40
C ILE A 372 24.23 6.58 -4.82
N GLU A 373 24.26 6.48 -3.50
CA GLU A 373 24.89 5.37 -2.78
C GLU A 373 23.85 4.35 -2.33
N PHE A 374 24.08 3.08 -2.65
CA PHE A 374 23.25 1.97 -2.19
C PHE A 374 23.89 1.29 -0.98
N THR A 375 23.15 1.21 0.12
CA THR A 375 23.57 0.50 1.34
C THR A 375 22.74 -0.76 1.52
N PHE A 376 23.41 -1.90 1.63
CA PHE A 376 22.78 -3.16 1.97
C PHE A 376 22.45 -3.22 3.46
N VAL A 377 21.25 -3.70 3.77
CA VAL A 377 20.80 -3.93 5.15
C VAL A 377 20.41 -5.40 5.29
N LYS A 378 21.05 -6.09 6.24
CA LYS A 378 20.70 -7.47 6.59
C LYS A 378 19.30 -7.50 7.23
N PHE A 379 18.33 -8.03 6.49
CA PHE A 379 16.90 -7.95 6.84
C PHE A 379 16.11 -9.23 6.51
N ASP A 380 16.79 -10.34 6.22
CA ASP A 380 16.18 -11.58 5.72
C ASP A 380 15.13 -12.21 6.67
N LYS A 381 15.25 -11.98 7.98
CA LYS A 381 14.26 -12.50 8.94
C LYS A 381 12.95 -11.74 8.91
N ILE A 382 12.98 -10.47 8.53
CA ILE A 382 11.77 -9.68 8.32
C ILE A 382 11.27 -9.87 6.89
N THR A 383 12.18 -10.03 5.93
CA THR A 383 11.81 -10.39 4.55
C THR A 383 11.08 -11.72 4.46
N ALA A 384 11.38 -12.68 5.34
CA ALA A 384 10.61 -13.90 5.49
C ALA A 384 9.11 -13.69 5.78
N MET A 385 8.69 -12.48 6.19
CA MET A 385 7.29 -12.11 6.42
C MET A 385 6.62 -11.50 5.17
N TYR A 386 7.21 -11.61 3.98
CA TYR A 386 6.65 -11.13 2.70
C TYR A 386 6.78 -9.59 2.46
N GLY A 387 7.98 -9.02 2.71
CA GLY A 387 8.23 -7.60 2.45
C GLY A 387 9.70 -7.14 2.64
N SER A 388 9.99 -5.86 2.38
CA SER A 388 11.35 -5.29 2.46
C SER A 388 11.38 -3.94 3.20
N LEU A 389 12.48 -3.21 3.11
CA LEU A 389 12.73 -1.96 3.85
C LEU A 389 11.68 -0.88 3.58
N HIS A 390 11.21 -0.76 2.32
CA HIS A 390 10.18 0.23 1.98
C HIS A 390 8.83 -0.17 2.58
N CYS A 391 8.45 -1.46 2.48
CA CYS A 391 7.26 -2.00 3.15
C CYS A 391 7.31 -1.82 4.67
N ALA A 392 8.49 -2.02 5.28
CA ALA A 392 8.68 -1.96 6.73
C ALA A 392 8.81 -0.54 7.30
N SER A 393 8.69 0.50 6.45
CA SER A 393 8.86 1.89 6.83
C SER A 393 7.78 2.79 6.29
N GLN A 394 7.17 3.58 7.18
CA GLN A 394 6.43 4.77 6.81
C GLN A 394 7.30 6.01 7.04
N VAL A 395 7.73 6.67 5.97
CA VAL A 395 8.30 8.02 6.08
C VAL A 395 7.14 9.00 6.20
N ILE A 396 7.06 9.74 7.30
CA ILE A 396 5.98 10.72 7.55
C ILE A 396 6.42 12.17 7.32
N GLU A 397 7.73 12.43 7.33
CA GLU A 397 8.29 13.73 7.00
C GLU A 397 9.51 13.59 6.10
N ARG A 398 9.53 14.38 5.02
CA ARG A 398 10.70 14.62 4.18
C ARG A 398 10.99 16.13 4.02
N ASP A 399 12.25 16.50 3.78
CA ASP A 399 12.62 17.89 3.47
C ASP A 399 12.11 18.33 2.10
N ASN A 400 11.27 19.36 2.06
CA ASN A 400 10.87 19.99 0.81
C ASN A 400 11.90 21.05 0.39
N GLU A 401 12.82 20.71 -0.51
CA GLU A 401 13.77 21.69 -1.04
C GLU A 401 13.41 22.28 -2.41
N PHE A 402 12.31 21.85 -3.05
CA PHE A 402 12.03 22.25 -4.43
C PHE A 402 10.61 22.78 -4.64
N ASP A 403 10.54 24.02 -5.13
CA ASP A 403 9.34 24.67 -5.64
C ASP A 403 9.42 24.62 -7.18
N PHE A 404 8.67 23.71 -7.80
CA PHE A 404 8.64 23.55 -9.25
C PHE A 404 7.43 24.31 -9.80
N LYS A 405 7.64 25.20 -10.78
CA LYS A 405 6.55 25.85 -11.51
C LYS A 405 6.17 24.99 -12.72
N PHE A 406 4.90 24.62 -12.81
CA PHE A 406 4.35 23.86 -13.93
C PHE A 406 3.48 24.77 -14.81
N GLU A 407 3.49 24.54 -16.12
CA GLU A 407 2.61 25.21 -17.07
C GLU A 407 1.39 24.33 -17.36
N HIS A 408 0.19 24.86 -17.14
CA HIS A 408 -1.06 24.14 -17.36
C HIS A 408 -1.20 23.67 -18.81
N LYS A 409 -1.53 22.38 -18.99
CA LYS A 409 -2.06 21.83 -20.25
C LYS A 409 -3.56 21.58 -20.09
N GLU A 410 -4.35 21.96 -21.10
CA GLU A 410 -5.80 21.84 -21.07
C GLU A 410 -6.29 20.38 -21.05
N ALA A 411 -7.47 20.21 -20.45
CA ALA A 411 -8.18 18.94 -20.25
C ALA A 411 -8.56 18.24 -21.56
N ALA A 412 -8.64 16.91 -21.54
CA ALA A 412 -8.86 16.08 -22.73
C ALA A 412 -9.85 14.94 -22.51
N ILE A 413 -10.92 15.15 -21.74
CA ILE A 413 -11.97 14.14 -21.55
C ILE A 413 -12.88 14.00 -22.80
N ASP A 414 -12.98 15.03 -23.64
CA ASP A 414 -13.79 15.01 -24.88
C ASP A 414 -13.12 14.26 -26.05
N LYS A 415 -12.31 13.23 -25.78
CA LYS A 415 -11.47 12.58 -26.78
C LYS A 415 -11.58 11.06 -26.82
N PHE A 416 -12.63 10.41 -26.34
CA PHE A 416 -12.77 8.96 -26.52
C PHE A 416 -14.05 8.64 -27.30
N ASP A 417 -13.94 7.72 -28.27
CA ASP A 417 -15.05 7.25 -29.08
C ASP A 417 -15.72 6.01 -28.45
N TYR A 418 -14.96 5.21 -27.70
CA TYR A 418 -15.43 3.95 -27.11
C TYR A 418 -14.85 3.68 -25.71
N PHE A 419 -15.68 3.10 -24.85
CA PHE A 419 -15.28 2.35 -23.67
C PHE A 419 -15.00 0.89 -24.04
N VAL A 420 -13.86 0.35 -23.63
CA VAL A 420 -13.44 -1.03 -23.91
C VAL A 420 -13.33 -1.81 -22.62
N TYR A 421 -14.28 -2.70 -22.33
CA TYR A 421 -14.18 -3.61 -21.21
C TYR A 421 -13.21 -4.76 -21.51
N LEU A 422 -12.25 -4.99 -20.62
CA LEU A 422 -11.29 -6.10 -20.75
C LEU A 422 -11.69 -7.27 -19.83
N PRO A 423 -12.16 -8.41 -20.38
CA PRO A 423 -12.63 -9.55 -19.59
C PRO A 423 -11.46 -10.42 -19.09
N THR A 424 -10.63 -9.90 -18.19
CA THR A 424 -9.40 -10.61 -17.76
C THR A 424 -9.66 -11.77 -16.78
N PHE A 425 -10.80 -11.80 -16.09
CA PHE A 425 -11.11 -12.85 -15.09
C PHE A 425 -11.86 -14.07 -15.66
N TYR A 426 -12.44 -13.96 -16.85
CA TYR A 426 -13.30 -15.00 -17.44
C TYR A 426 -12.71 -15.67 -18.68
N ASP A 427 -11.63 -15.11 -19.25
CA ASP A 427 -10.96 -15.64 -20.43
C ASP A 427 -9.72 -16.47 -20.07
N LYS A 428 -9.95 -17.68 -19.55
CA LYS A 428 -8.89 -18.61 -19.11
C LYS A 428 -7.86 -18.92 -20.19
N ASP A 429 -8.23 -18.83 -21.47
CA ASP A 429 -7.39 -19.17 -22.61
C ASP A 429 -6.83 -17.93 -23.34
N GLN A 430 -7.04 -16.72 -22.82
CA GLN A 430 -6.67 -15.43 -23.46
C GLN A 430 -7.21 -15.24 -24.90
N SER A 431 -8.15 -16.07 -25.35
CA SER A 431 -8.63 -16.08 -26.74
C SER A 431 -9.54 -14.90 -27.06
N LEU A 432 -10.30 -14.43 -26.06
CA LEU A 432 -11.13 -13.23 -26.16
C LEU A 432 -10.27 -11.99 -25.98
N PHE A 433 -9.29 -12.02 -25.09
CA PHE A 433 -8.31 -10.96 -24.88
C PHE A 433 -7.56 -10.64 -26.18
N ASP A 434 -6.99 -11.64 -26.86
CA ASP A 434 -6.28 -11.43 -28.12
C ASP A 434 -7.20 -10.83 -29.20
N LYS A 435 -8.47 -11.24 -29.24
CA LYS A 435 -9.47 -10.67 -30.16
C LYS A 435 -9.83 -9.22 -29.81
N VAL A 436 -9.99 -8.91 -28.53
CA VAL A 436 -10.25 -7.53 -28.06
C VAL A 436 -9.06 -6.64 -28.40
N MET A 437 -7.82 -7.08 -28.11
CA MET A 437 -6.62 -6.31 -28.43
C MET A 437 -6.39 -6.16 -29.94
N ALA A 438 -6.69 -7.19 -30.74
CA ALA A 438 -6.64 -7.09 -32.20
C ALA A 438 -7.63 -6.04 -32.73
N ARG A 439 -8.88 -6.07 -32.25
CA ARG A 439 -9.90 -5.07 -32.61
C ARG A 439 -9.54 -3.68 -32.12
N CYS A 440 -8.93 -3.54 -30.94
CA CYS A 440 -8.44 -2.25 -30.46
C CYS A 440 -7.43 -1.65 -31.43
N LYS A 441 -6.44 -2.45 -31.89
CA LYS A 441 -5.46 -2.00 -32.88
C LYS A 441 -6.12 -1.59 -34.20
N GLU A 442 -7.13 -2.33 -34.65
CA GLU A 442 -7.87 -1.98 -35.86
C GLU A 442 -8.63 -0.65 -35.70
N MET A 443 -9.28 -0.44 -34.56
CA MET A 443 -10.01 0.79 -34.24
C MET A 443 -9.06 2.00 -34.09
N GLU A 444 -7.94 1.83 -33.40
CA GLU A 444 -6.89 2.85 -33.28
C GLU A 444 -6.30 3.21 -34.66
N ALA A 445 -6.08 2.21 -35.53
CA ALA A 445 -5.63 2.44 -36.92
C ALA A 445 -6.68 3.21 -37.75
N GLN A 446 -7.96 3.12 -37.39
CA GLN A 446 -9.05 3.92 -37.97
C GLN A 446 -9.21 5.30 -37.31
N GLY A 447 -8.30 5.66 -36.39
CA GLY A 447 -8.32 6.94 -35.68
C GLY A 447 -9.32 7.01 -34.53
N LYS A 448 -9.94 5.87 -34.13
CA LYS A 448 -10.81 5.80 -32.95
C LYS A 448 -9.97 5.82 -31.68
N LYS A 449 -10.43 6.56 -30.69
CA LYS A 449 -9.79 6.69 -29.39
C LYS A 449 -10.53 5.83 -28.37
N LEU A 450 -9.80 4.90 -27.75
CA LEU A 450 -10.36 3.86 -26.90
C LEU A 450 -10.03 4.13 -25.43
N TYR A 451 -11.00 3.95 -24.55
CA TYR A 451 -10.81 4.00 -23.11
C TYR A 451 -11.04 2.62 -22.50
N PHE A 452 -9.98 1.96 -22.05
CA PHE A 452 -10.06 0.66 -21.42
C PHE A 452 -10.64 0.75 -20.00
N ILE A 453 -11.72 0.02 -19.77
CA ILE A 453 -12.38 -0.17 -18.48
C ILE A 453 -12.05 -1.57 -17.96
N ASN A 454 -11.69 -1.65 -16.69
CA ASN A 454 -11.59 -2.91 -15.95
C ASN A 454 -12.68 -2.93 -14.86
N LYS A 455 -12.95 -4.11 -14.29
CA LYS A 455 -13.88 -4.40 -13.19
C LYS A 455 -13.72 -3.50 -11.93
N TYR A 456 -12.72 -2.63 -11.85
CA TYR A 456 -12.44 -1.81 -10.66
C TYR A 456 -13.13 -0.44 -10.64
N TYR A 457 -14.01 -0.14 -11.59
CA TYR A 457 -14.85 1.07 -11.57
C TYR A 457 -16.07 0.96 -10.63
N ILE A 458 -16.23 -0.15 -9.88
CA ILE A 458 -17.56 -0.64 -9.43
C ILE A 458 -17.82 -0.61 -7.93
N ASP A 459 -17.22 0.32 -7.18
CA ASP A 459 -17.60 0.56 -5.78
C ASP A 459 -17.65 2.06 -5.45
N SER A 460 -18.45 2.84 -6.18
CA SER A 460 -18.87 4.17 -5.72
C SER A 460 -20.40 4.27 -5.68
N PRO A 461 -21.04 4.17 -4.50
CA PRO A 461 -22.39 4.64 -4.35
C PRO A 461 -22.36 6.18 -4.25
N LYS A 462 -22.71 6.81 -5.38
CA LYS A 462 -23.04 8.24 -5.57
C LYS A 462 -21.85 9.20 -5.70
N THR A 463 -21.45 9.45 -6.95
CA THR A 463 -20.74 10.68 -7.38
C THR A 463 -21.68 11.48 -8.32
N PRO A 464 -21.73 12.83 -8.29
CA PRO A 464 -22.71 13.60 -9.04
C PRO A 464 -22.61 13.39 -10.57
N GLN A 465 -23.79 13.23 -11.17
CA GLN A 465 -24.06 12.84 -12.55
C GLN A 465 -23.76 13.96 -13.58
N ARG A 466 -23.11 13.59 -14.69
CA ARG A 466 -23.67 13.73 -16.04
C ARG A 466 -22.90 13.03 -17.18
N GLN A 467 -21.67 12.56 -16.99
CA GLN A 467 -20.88 11.89 -18.05
C GLN A 467 -20.63 10.38 -17.84
N PHE A 468 -21.20 9.76 -16.80
CA PHE A 468 -20.77 8.42 -16.35
C PHE A 468 -21.91 7.41 -16.09
N THR A 469 -23.16 7.76 -16.42
CA THR A 469 -24.33 6.87 -16.23
C THR A 469 -24.27 5.61 -17.07
N ASP A 470 -23.74 5.69 -18.29
CA ASP A 470 -23.68 4.54 -19.20
C ASP A 470 -22.58 3.54 -18.82
N ILE A 471 -21.46 4.02 -18.25
CA ILE A 471 -20.41 3.15 -17.71
C ILE A 471 -20.93 2.35 -16.52
N GLN A 472 -21.62 3.01 -15.58
CA GLN A 472 -22.15 2.33 -14.40
C GLN A 472 -23.19 1.27 -14.79
N TYR A 473 -24.10 1.60 -15.72
CA TYR A 473 -25.10 0.67 -16.24
C TYR A 473 -24.47 -0.51 -17.01
N MET A 474 -23.49 -0.26 -17.86
CA MET A 474 -22.78 -1.31 -18.60
C MET A 474 -22.09 -2.29 -17.64
N VAL A 475 -21.43 -1.76 -16.63
CA VAL A 475 -20.58 -2.55 -15.75
C VAL A 475 -21.37 -3.31 -14.67
N GLU A 476 -22.51 -2.77 -14.21
CA GLU A 476 -23.47 -3.52 -13.36
C GLU A 476 -24.07 -4.72 -14.11
N ASN A 477 -24.36 -4.59 -15.41
CA ASN A 477 -24.88 -5.68 -16.24
C ASN A 477 -23.80 -6.74 -16.61
N MET A 478 -22.51 -6.37 -16.63
CA MET A 478 -21.41 -7.30 -16.97
C MET A 478 -20.87 -8.09 -15.77
N LYS A 479 -21.19 -7.71 -14.53
CA LYS A 479 -20.79 -8.45 -13.31
C LYS A 479 -21.37 -9.88 -13.25
N GLU A 480 -22.46 -10.16 -13.98
CA GLU A 480 -23.22 -11.42 -13.88
C GLU A 480 -23.01 -12.38 -15.06
N VAL A 481 -22.17 -12.03 -16.04
CA VAL A 481 -22.08 -12.79 -17.30
C VAL A 481 -20.80 -13.65 -17.34
N GLU A 482 -20.95 -14.97 -17.21
CA GLU A 482 -19.83 -15.94 -17.31
C GLU A 482 -19.26 -16.09 -18.73
N ASN A 483 -19.96 -15.59 -19.76
CA ASN A 483 -19.56 -15.66 -21.17
C ASN A 483 -19.74 -14.30 -21.88
N ILE A 484 -18.68 -13.51 -21.94
CA ILE A 484 -18.69 -12.18 -22.58
C ILE A 484 -18.30 -12.34 -24.05
N GLU A 485 -19.11 -11.81 -24.97
CA GLU A 485 -18.82 -11.77 -26.40
C GLU A 485 -17.92 -10.57 -26.76
N LEU A 486 -17.20 -10.67 -27.90
CA LEU A 486 -16.27 -9.62 -28.35
C LEU A 486 -16.95 -8.26 -28.51
N ASP A 487 -18.18 -8.20 -29.04
CA ASP A 487 -18.91 -6.93 -29.22
C ASP A 487 -19.34 -6.31 -27.88
N GLN A 488 -19.61 -7.12 -26.88
CA GLN A 488 -19.96 -6.63 -25.54
C GLN A 488 -18.78 -5.96 -24.85
N CYS A 489 -17.56 -6.19 -25.32
CA CYS A 489 -16.37 -5.53 -24.81
C CYS A 489 -16.23 -4.07 -25.29
N PHE A 490 -17.05 -3.58 -26.24
CA PHE A 490 -16.91 -2.23 -26.81
C PHE A 490 -18.24 -1.47 -26.71
N VAL A 491 -18.23 -0.33 -26.02
CA VAL A 491 -19.39 0.57 -25.91
C VAL A 491 -19.04 1.93 -26.48
N GLU A 492 -19.79 2.32 -27.51
CA GLU A 492 -19.67 3.63 -28.13
C GLU A 492 -20.11 4.72 -27.16
N ILE A 493 -19.29 5.76 -27.01
CA ILE A 493 -19.61 6.94 -26.20
C ILE A 493 -20.55 7.82 -27.03
N LYS A 494 -21.83 7.88 -26.63
CA LYS A 494 -22.85 8.73 -27.26
C LYS A 494 -23.12 9.95 -26.37
N GLU A 495 -23.42 11.09 -27.01
CA GLU A 495 -23.70 12.38 -26.33
C GLU A 495 -24.86 12.33 -25.33
#